data_AF-A0A0C5BP43-F1
#
_entry.id   AF-A0A0C5BP43-F1
#
_cell.length_a   1.000
_cell.length_b   1.000
_cell.length_c   1.000
_cell.angle_alpha   90.00
_cell.angle_beta   90.00
_cell.angle_gamma   90.00
#
_symmetry.space_group_name_H-M   'P 1'
#
loop_
_entity.id
_entity.type
_entity.pdbx_description
1 polymer ?
#
loop_
_entity_poly.entity_id
_entity_poly.type
_entity_poly.pdbx_seq_one_letter_code
_entity_poly.pdbx_strand_id
1 'polypeptide(L)' 'MKICNICHKISATGQDHTDCIQKRSIELEAEDFKNSIPEKLNLSKNDQDLGVEVRAVLEHLTREKDNSD' A
#
# COMPACT_ATOMS: atom_id res chain seq x y z
N MET A 1 9.45 -29.14 -17.00
CA MET A 1 8.19 -28.35 -16.85
C MET A 1 7.84 -28.30 -15.38
N LYS A 2 7.59 -27.11 -14.87
CA LYS A 2 7.20 -26.86 -13.46
C LYS A 2 5.90 -26.05 -13.50
N ILE A 3 5.04 -26.19 -12.50
CA ILE A 3 3.91 -25.28 -12.32
C ILE A 3 4.45 -24.01 -11.64
N CYS A 4 4.20 -22.84 -12.23
CA CYS A 4 4.56 -21.58 -11.61
C CYS A 4 3.84 -21.42 -10.27
N ASN A 5 4.56 -21.17 -9.19
CA ASN A 5 4.04 -21.03 -7.84
C ASN A 5 3.23 -19.73 -7.62
N ILE A 6 3.22 -18.83 -8.60
CA ILE A 6 2.59 -17.50 -8.51
C ILE A 6 1.25 -17.51 -9.26
N CYS A 7 1.25 -17.95 -10.52
CA CYS A 7 0.03 -18.00 -11.35
C CYS A 7 -0.56 -19.40 -11.51
N HIS A 8 0.08 -20.45 -10.96
CA HIS A 8 -0.33 -21.85 -11.06
C HIS A 8 -0.47 -22.39 -12.49
N LYS A 9 0.20 -21.76 -13.47
CA LYS A 9 0.25 -22.22 -14.86
C LYS A 9 1.56 -22.95 -15.17
N ILE A 10 1.55 -23.82 -16.17
CA ILE A 10 2.72 -24.57 -16.60
C ILE A 10 3.79 -23.59 -17.13
N SER A 11 5.02 -23.77 -16.66
CA SER A 11 6.19 -23.09 -17.18
C SER A 11 7.05 -24.04 -18.01
N ALA A 12 7.33 -23.60 -19.24
CA ALA A 12 8.14 -24.33 -20.21
C ALA A 12 9.64 -24.30 -19.83
N THR A 13 10.10 -23.27 -19.14
CA THR A 13 11.51 -23.08 -18.75
C THR A 13 11.89 -23.85 -17.47
N GLY A 14 10.92 -24.50 -16.81
CA GLY A 14 11.16 -25.19 -15.54
C GLY A 14 11.32 -24.24 -14.34
N GLN A 15 11.22 -22.93 -14.54
CA GLN A 15 11.24 -21.90 -13.50
C GLN A 15 9.91 -21.14 -13.45
N ASP A 16 9.70 -20.31 -12.44
CA ASP A 16 8.56 -19.39 -12.40
C ASP A 16 8.62 -18.38 -13.56
N HIS A 17 7.47 -17.91 -14.03
CA HIS A 17 7.43 -16.97 -15.17
C HIS A 17 8.09 -15.64 -14.78
N THR A 18 8.90 -15.07 -15.67
CA THR A 18 9.57 -13.80 -15.45
C THR A 18 8.57 -12.69 -15.06
N ASP A 19 7.45 -12.59 -15.77
CA ASP A 19 6.38 -11.64 -15.47
C ASP A 19 5.77 -11.85 -14.07
N CYS A 20 5.60 -13.10 -13.66
CA CYS A 20 5.05 -13.41 -12.34
C CYS A 20 6.02 -13.01 -11.23
N ILE A 21 7.33 -13.23 -11.41
CA ILE A 21 8.38 -12.86 -10.45
C ILE A 21 8.44 -11.33 -10.30
N GLN A 22 8.41 -10.60 -11.42
CA GLN A 22 8.43 -9.14 -11.40
C GLN A 22 7.17 -8.57 -10.74
N LYS A 23 5.99 -9.06 -11.10
CA LYS A 23 4.72 -8.62 -10.48
C LYS A 23 4.73 -8.83 -8.97
N ARG A 24 5.20 -10.00 -8.51
CA ARG A 24 5.32 -10.29 -7.07
C ARG A 24 6.31 -9.37 -6.37
N SER A 25 7.44 -9.03 -7.02
CA SER A 25 8.40 -8.08 -6.46
C SER A 25 7.78 -6.69 -6.29
N ILE A 26 7.07 -6.20 -7.31
CA ILE A 26 6.36 -4.91 -7.25
C ILE A 26 5.30 -4.90 -6.15
N GLU A 27 4.54 -6.00 -5.99
CA GLU A 27 3.53 -6.11 -4.95
C GLU A 27 4.14 -6.09 -3.54
N LEU A 28 5.30 -6.74 -3.34
CA LEU A 28 6.03 -6.71 -2.08
C LEU A 28 6.65 -5.34 -1.79
N GLU A 29 7.26 -4.70 -2.79
CA GLU A 29 7.79 -3.34 -2.67
C GLU A 29 6.67 -2.32 -2.38
N ALA A 30 5.48 -2.52 -2.93
CA ALA A 30 4.30 -1.71 -2.63
C ALA A 30 3.80 -1.92 -1.20
N GLU A 31 3.87 -3.13 -0.65
CA GLU A 31 3.59 -3.38 0.76
C GLU A 31 4.61 -2.70 1.68
N ASP A 32 5.91 -2.81 1.38
CA ASP A 32 6.97 -2.14 2.15
C ASP A 32 6.80 -0.62 2.09
N PHE A 33 6.45 -0.07 0.92
CA PHE A 33 6.12 1.34 0.78
C PHE A 33 4.90 1.71 1.64
N LYS A 34 3.81 0.93 1.59
CA LYS A 34 2.60 1.15 2.40
C LYS A 34 2.89 1.10 3.91
N ASN A 35 3.81 0.24 4.33
CA ASN A 35 4.25 0.15 5.74
C ASN A 35 5.15 1.32 6.12
N SER A 36 5.92 1.89 5.19
CA SER A 36 6.72 3.10 5.41
C SER A 36 5.91 4.40 5.39
N ILE A 37 4.71 4.39 4.79
CA ILE A 37 3.80 5.55 4.73
C ILE A 37 3.48 6.11 6.11
N PRO A 38 3.00 5.35 7.12
CA PRO A 38 2.74 5.90 8.45
C PRO A 38 4.01 6.42 9.16
N GLU A 39 5.19 5.90 8.83
CA GLU A 39 6.45 6.41 9.35
C GLU A 39 6.85 7.77 8.72
N LYS A 40 6.57 7.94 7.41
CA LYS A 40 6.82 9.17 6.65
C LYS A 40 5.75 10.23 6.85
N LEU A 41 4.48 9.83 6.91
CA LEU A 41 3.33 10.64 7.30
C LEU A 41 3.16 10.54 8.82
N ASN A 42 4.08 11.15 9.57
CA ASN A 42 4.00 11.30 11.03
C ASN A 42 2.83 12.22 11.48
N LEU A 43 1.61 11.98 10.98
CA LEU A 43 0.37 12.69 11.34
C LEU A 43 0.00 12.50 12.83
N SER A 44 0.53 11.46 13.47
CA SER A 44 0.24 11.14 14.88
C SER A 44 1.04 11.97 15.88
N LYS A 45 2.04 12.74 15.45
CA LYS A 45 2.94 13.48 16.36
C LYS A 45 2.75 15.00 16.36
N ASN A 46 2.18 15.58 15.31
CA ASN A 46 1.88 17.02 15.30
C ASN A 46 0.93 17.38 14.14
N ASP A 47 -0.36 17.42 14.43
CA ASP A 47 -1.36 18.05 13.57
C ASP A 47 -1.20 19.59 13.51
N GLN A 48 -0.38 20.16 14.40
CA GLN A 48 -0.09 21.60 14.48
C GLN A 48 0.84 22.10 13.37
N ASP A 49 1.63 21.22 12.74
CA ASP A 49 2.51 21.56 11.60
C ASP A 49 1.78 21.40 10.24
N LEU A 50 0.56 20.86 10.26
CA LEU A 50 -0.26 20.76 9.06
C LEU A 50 -0.77 22.15 8.67
N GLY A 51 -0.63 22.50 7.39
CA GLY A 51 -1.25 23.70 6.85
C GLY A 51 -2.73 23.77 7.19
N VAL A 52 -3.24 24.98 7.47
CA VAL A 52 -4.61 25.24 7.93
C VAL A 52 -5.67 24.54 7.05
N GLU A 53 -5.41 24.47 5.74
CA GLU A 53 -6.28 23.80 4.77
C GLU A 53 -6.36 22.29 4.98
N VAL A 54 -5.23 21.62 5.21
CA VAL A 54 -5.16 20.16 5.46
C VAL A 54 -5.85 19.81 6.77
N ARG A 55 -5.66 20.64 7.80
CA ARG A 55 -6.32 20.46 9.10
C ARG A 55 -7.84 20.63 9.01
N ALA A 56 -8.32 21.62 8.26
CA ALA A 56 -9.76 21.81 8.04
C ALA A 56 -10.39 20.60 7.32
N VAL A 57 -9.73 20.05 6.30
CA VAL A 57 -10.20 18.84 5.61
C VAL A 57 -10.23 17.63 6.55
N LEU A 58 -9.19 17.43 7.36
CA LEU A 58 -9.17 16.34 8.35
C LEU A 58 -10.28 16.47 9.40
N GLU A 59 -10.55 17.68 9.87
CA GLU A 59 -11.64 17.95 10.82
C GLU A 59 -13.01 17.64 10.20
N HIS A 60 -13.25 18.07 8.96
CA HIS A 60 -14.47 17.75 8.22
C HIS A 60 -14.68 16.24 8.07
N LEU A 61 -13.67 15.52 7.58
CA LEU A 61 -13.73 14.07 7.39
C LEU A 61 -13.95 13.30 8.69
N THR A 62 -13.37 13.78 9.80
CA THR A 62 -13.56 13.17 11.13
C THR A 62 -14.98 13.38 11.64
N ARG A 63 -15.55 14.58 11.44
CA ARG A 63 -16.94 14.89 11.83
C ARG A 63 -17.97 14.10 11.01
N GLU A 64 -17.70 13.83 9.73
CA GLU A 64 -18.56 12.99 8.90
C GLU A 64 -18.53 11.51 9.32
N LYS A 65 -17.37 11.03 9.78
CA LYS A 65 -17.21 9.67 10.29
C LYS A 65 -17.95 9.43 11.62
N ASP A 66 -17.95 10.42 12.52
CA ASP A 66 -18.65 10.36 13.81
C ASP A 66 -20.17 10.46 13.68
N ASN A 67 -20.66 11.16 12.64
CA ASN A 67 -22.09 11.28 12.32
C ASN A 67 -22.65 10.13 11.45
N SER A 68 -21.85 9.11 11.15
CA SER A 68 -22.27 7.96 10.34
C SER A 68 -22.61 6.71 11.17
N ASP A 69 -22.86 6.87 12.47
CA ASP A 69 -23.46 5.87 13.38
C ASP A 69 -24.84 6.36 13.85
#